data_AF-A0A537Z168-F1
#
_entry.id   AF-A0A537Z168-F1
#
_cell.length_a   1.000
_cell.length_b   1.000
_cell.length_c   1.000
_cell.angle_alpha   90.00
_cell.angle_beta   90.00
_cell.angle_gamma   90.00
#
_symmetry.space_group_name_H-M   'P 1'
#
loop_
_entity.id
_entity.type
_entity.pdbx_description
1 polymer ?
#
loop_
_entity_poly.entity_id
_entity_poly.type
_entity_poly.pdbx_seq_one_letter_code
_entity_poly.pdbx_strand_id
1 'polypeptide(L)'
;MRFSIVGHATLYVETERANLLVDPWLFGSCYWRSWWHYPPISDVPDSWLAPEYLYLTHHHFDHFHACRRTRRRHPRSRSGNRLHGR
;
A
#
# COMPACT_ATOMS: atom_id res chain seq x y z
N MET A 1 21.21 9.92 2.37
CA MET A 1 20.22 8.97 2.94
C MET A 1 19.12 9.76 3.61
N ARG A 2 17.87 9.38 3.38
CA ARG A 2 16.68 9.99 3.99
C ARG A 2 15.75 8.87 4.42
N PHE A 3 15.01 9.08 5.50
CA PHE A 3 13.89 8.21 5.85
C PHE A 3 12.64 9.04 6.11
N SER A 4 11.50 8.40 5.91
CA SER A 4 10.18 8.96 6.15
C SER A 4 9.38 7.98 7.00
N ILE A 5 8.78 8.52 8.07
CA ILE A 5 7.85 7.77 8.90
C ILE A 5 6.47 7.88 8.27
N VAL A 6 5.89 6.73 7.91
CA VAL A 6 4.57 6.69 7.27
C VAL A 6 3.48 6.55 8.34
N GLY A 7 3.67 5.61 9.26
CA GLY A 7 2.76 5.36 10.36
C GLY A 7 3.10 4.06 11.07
N HIS A 8 2.83 4.00 12.38
CA HIS A 8 3.22 2.86 13.22
C HIS A 8 4.70 2.49 13.04
N ALA A 9 5.01 1.25 12.65
CA ALA A 9 6.36 0.76 12.35
C ALA A 9 6.78 0.96 10.87
N THR A 10 5.90 1.50 10.02
CA THR A 10 6.19 1.65 8.60
C THR A 10 7.15 2.80 8.34
N LEU A 11 8.30 2.46 7.76
CA LEU A 11 9.35 3.39 7.36
C LEU A 11 9.65 3.21 5.87
N TYR A 12 9.79 4.32 5.17
CA TYR A 12 10.39 4.33 3.85
C TYR A 12 11.78 4.93 3.93
N VAL A 13 12.78 4.18 3.45
CA VAL A 13 14.19 4.57 3.52
C VAL A 13 14.75 4.68 2.11
N GLU A 14 15.37 5.81 1.82
CA GLU A 14 15.94 6.12 0.52
C GLU A 14 17.43 6.40 0.66
N THR A 15 18.21 5.69 -0.15
CA THR A 15 19.65 5.90 -0.31
C THR A 15 19.95 6.19 -1.77
N GLU A 16 21.20 6.52 -2.07
CA GLU A 16 21.65 6.71 -3.47
C GLU A 16 21.65 5.40 -4.27
N ARG A 17 21.65 4.25 -3.60
CA ARG A 17 21.82 2.93 -4.25
C ARG A 17 20.57 2.08 -4.27
N ALA A 18 19.69 2.29 -3.29
CA ALA A 18 18.50 1.49 -3.11
C ALA A 18 17.45 2.23 -2.28
N ASN A 19 16.19 1.84 -2.46
CA ASN A 19 15.11 2.13 -1.54
C ASN A 19 14.63 0.87 -0.80
N LEU A 20 14.07 1.09 0.39
CA LEU A 20 13.61 0.06 1.30
C LEU A 20 12.29 0.48 1.93
N LEU A 21 11.32 -0.44 1.93
CA LEU A 21 10.08 -0.29 2.71
C LEU A 21 10.12 -1.28 3.89
N VAL A 22 9.96 -0.75 5.09
CA VAL A 22 9.98 -1.50 6.35
C VAL A 22 8.56 -1.68 6.86
N ASP A 23 8.20 -2.90 7.27
CA ASP A 23 6.96 -3.24 7.98
C ASP A 23 5.69 -2.52 7.44
N PRO A 24 5.26 -2.81 6.20
CA PRO A 24 4.19 -2.07 5.54
C PRO A 24 2.80 -2.45 6.07
N TRP A 25 2.30 -1.69 7.03
CA TRP A 25 0.88 -1.60 7.36
C TRP A 25 0.41 -0.18 7.00
N LEU A 26 -0.17 -0.06 5.80
CA LEU A 26 -0.47 1.25 5.19
C LEU A 26 -1.96 1.62 5.22
N PHE A 27 -2.84 0.62 5.24
CA PHE A 27 -4.26 0.83 5.13
C PHE A 27 -5.08 -0.30 5.75
N GLY A 28 -6.30 0.04 6.12
CA GLY A 28 -7.22 -0.86 6.80
C GLY A 28 -6.85 -1.04 8.27
N SER A 29 -7.52 -1.99 8.90
CA SER A 29 -7.34 -2.32 10.31
C SER A 29 -6.59 -3.63 10.50
N CYS A 30 -5.89 -3.79 11.60
CA CYS A 30 -5.33 -5.07 12.03
C CYS A 30 -6.03 -5.60 13.29
N TYR A 31 -5.68 -6.83 13.70
CA TYR A 31 -6.25 -7.55 14.84
C TYR A 31 -7.79 -7.47 14.93
N TRP A 32 -8.50 -8.10 13.99
CA TRP A 32 -9.97 -8.16 13.98
C TRP A 32 -10.67 -6.79 14.10
N ARG A 33 -10.10 -5.77 13.45
CA ARG A 33 -10.61 -4.40 13.44
C ARG A 33 -10.48 -3.66 14.77
N SER A 34 -9.69 -4.18 15.70
CA SER A 34 -9.40 -3.50 16.96
C SER A 34 -8.43 -2.34 16.77
N TRP A 35 -7.53 -2.40 15.80
CA TRP A 35 -6.46 -1.41 15.61
C TRP A 35 -6.57 -0.71 14.26
N TRP A 36 -6.35 0.60 14.27
CA TRP A 36 -6.44 1.49 13.13
C TRP A 36 -5.33 2.55 13.22
N HIS A 37 -4.89 3.07 12.07
CA HIS A 37 -4.01 4.23 12.06
C HIS A 37 -4.76 5.48 12.52
N TYR A 38 -4.17 6.22 13.47
CA TYR A 38 -4.62 7.55 13.86
C TYR A 38 -3.41 8.49 14.08
N PRO A 39 -3.30 9.61 13.35
CA PRO A 39 -4.18 10.02 12.24
C PRO A 39 -4.14 9.00 11.08
N PRO A 40 -5.16 8.97 10.20
CA PRO A 40 -5.12 8.14 9.01
C PRO A 40 -3.86 8.44 8.18
N ILE A 41 -3.22 7.40 7.64
CA ILE A 41 -2.11 7.57 6.71
C ILE A 41 -2.65 8.22 5.43
N SER A 42 -2.21 9.44 5.13
CA SER A 42 -2.41 10.10 3.84
C SER A 42 -1.09 10.16 3.07
N ASP A 43 -1.18 10.34 1.75
CA ASP A 43 -0.06 10.79 0.92
C ASP A 43 1.15 9.85 0.81
N VAL A 44 0.93 8.53 0.77
CA VAL A 44 1.97 7.58 0.37
C VAL A 44 2.11 7.57 -1.15
N PRO A 45 3.27 7.93 -1.72
CA PRO A 45 3.50 7.87 -3.15
C PRO A 45 3.38 6.44 -3.68
N ASP A 46 2.74 6.26 -4.84
CA ASP A 46 2.63 4.94 -5.48
C ASP A 46 4.02 4.32 -5.75
N SER A 47 5.06 5.14 -5.93
CA SER A 47 6.44 4.68 -6.10
C SER A 47 6.97 3.95 -4.86
N TRP A 48 6.49 4.28 -3.66
CA TRP A 48 6.91 3.62 -2.42
C TRP A 48 6.31 2.21 -2.29
N LEU A 49 5.25 1.91 -3.05
CA LEU A 49 4.58 0.60 -3.07
C LEU A 49 5.28 -0.43 -4.00
N ALA A 50 6.36 -0.01 -4.67
CA ALA A 50 7.21 -0.87 -5.48
C ALA A 50 8.69 -0.69 -5.08
N PRO A 51 9.04 -0.96 -3.80
CA PRO A 51 10.41 -0.78 -3.34
C PRO A 51 11.33 -1.90 -3.88
N GLU A 52 12.62 -1.63 -3.94
CA GLU A 52 13.63 -2.62 -4.33
C GLU A 52 13.78 -3.72 -3.27
N TYR A 53 13.66 -3.33 -2.00
CA TYR A 53 13.71 -4.25 -0.88
C TYR A 53 12.52 -4.03 0.06
N LEU A 54 12.04 -5.13 0.63
CA LEU A 54 11.09 -5.14 1.73
C LEU A 54 11.78 -5.72 2.96
N TYR A 55 11.71 -5.03 4.09
CA TYR A 55 12.25 -5.51 5.35
C TYR A 55 11.12 -5.72 6.34
N LEU A 56 10.97 -6.96 6.79
CA LEU A 56 9.97 -7.36 7.78
C LEU A 56 10.68 -7.71 9.08
N THR A 57 10.40 -6.96 10.14
CA THR A 57 11.02 -7.21 11.45
C THR A 57 10.50 -8.50 12.07
N HIS A 58 9.19 -8.74 11.97
CA HIS A 58 8.52 -9.95 12.47
C HIS A 58 7.11 -10.13 11.86
N HIS A 59 6.47 -11.25 12.15
CA HIS A 59 5.20 -11.67 11.53
C HIS A 59 3.96 -11.31 12.38
N HIS A 60 3.87 -10.06 12.81
CA HIS A 60 2.65 -9.52 13.43
C HIS A 60 1.83 -8.71 12.43
N PHE A 61 0.50 -8.68 12.62
CA PHE A 61 -0.41 -8.06 11.65
C PHE A 61 -0.29 -6.53 11.57
N ASP A 62 0.27 -5.87 12.57
CA ASP A 62 0.57 -4.44 12.53
C ASP A 62 1.91 -4.13 11.83
N HIS A 63 2.72 -5.14 11.50
CA HIS A 63 3.97 -5.00 10.76
C HIS A 63 3.84 -5.48 9.31
N PHE A 64 3.02 -6.50 9.07
CA PHE A 64 2.74 -6.96 7.72
C PHE A 64 1.31 -7.48 7.64
N HIS A 65 0.46 -6.70 6.99
CA HIS A 65 -0.91 -7.12 6.70
C HIS A 65 -1.22 -6.93 5.23
N ALA A 66 -1.44 -8.06 4.55
CA ALA A 66 -2.03 -8.08 3.23
C ALA A 66 -3.53 -7.77 3.30
N CYS A 67 -3.89 -6.56 3.75
CA CYS A 67 -5.22 -6.05 3.50
C CYS A 67 -5.36 -5.94 1.97
N ARG A 68 -6.37 -6.59 1.38
CA ARG A 68 -6.62 -6.42 -0.04
C ARG A 68 -7.06 -4.98 -0.25
N ARG A 69 -6.21 -4.15 -0.87
CA ARG A 69 -6.70 -2.99 -1.62
C ARG A 69 -7.65 -3.54 -2.65
N THR A 70 -8.96 -3.38 -2.45
CA THR A 70 -9.92 -3.61 -3.53
C THR A 70 -9.46 -2.71 -4.67
N ARG A 71 -8.84 -3.28 -5.71
CA ARG A 71 -8.52 -2.57 -6.95
C ARG A 71 -9.76 -1.76 -7.28
N ARG A 72 -9.70 -0.42 -7.19
CA ARG A 72 -10.66 0.44 -7.88
C ARG A 72 -10.63 -0.10 -9.31
N ARG A 73 -11.73 -0.73 -9.72
CA ARG A 73 -11.86 -1.25 -11.08
C ARG A 73 -11.59 -0.05 -11.97
N HIS A 74 -10.51 -0.10 -12.75
CA HIS A 74 -10.36 0.79 -13.88
C HIS A 74 -11.68 0.69 -14.65
N PRO A 75 -12.37 1.80 -14.97
CA PRO A 75 -13.55 1.71 -15.81
C PRO A 75 -13.08 1.04 -17.11
N ARG A 76 -13.56 -0.19 -17.35
CA ARG A 76 -13.39 -0.80 -18.67
C ARG A 76 -13.98 0.21 -19.64
N SER A 77 -13.16 0.69 -20.57
CA SER A 77 -13.67 1.44 -21.71
C SER A 77 -14.83 0.61 -22.28
N ARG A 78 -16.05 1.15 -22.21
CA ARG A 78 -17.16 0.64 -23.00
C ARG A 78 -16.83 1.00 -24.43
N SER A 79 -16.05 0.17 -25.13
CA SER A 79 -16.10 0.16 -26.59
C SER A 79 -17.48 -0.36 -26.96
N GLY A 80 -18.36 0.58 -27.31
CA GLY A 80 -19.67 0.28 -27.82
C GLY A 80 -19.52 -0.54 -29.11
N ASN A 81 -20.18 -1.69 -29.15
CA ASN A 81 -20.53 -2.31 -30.41
C ASN A 81 -22.05 -2.26 -30.54
N ARG A 82 -22.54 -1.19 -31.17
CA ARG A 82 -23.86 -1.18 -31.82
C ARG A 82 -23.65 -1.79 -33.21
N LEU A 83 -24.03 -3.04 -33.39
CA LEU A 83 -24.29 -3.65 -34.70
C LEU A 83 -25.51 -4.57 -34.49
N HIS A 84 -26.71 -4.08 -34.79
CA HIS A 84 -27.45 -4.26 -36.05
C HIS A 84 -28.29 -5.55 -36.10
N GLY A 85 -29.61 -5.35 -36.24
CA GLY A 85 -30.48 -6.13 -37.12
C GLY A 85 -31.17 -7.37 -36.53
N ARG A 86 -32.44 -7.22 -36.13
CA ARG A 86 -33.60 -7.81 -36.82
C ARG A 86 -34.80 -6.89 -36.66
#